data_AF-X1LFC6-F1
#
_entry.id   AF-X1LFC6-F1
#
_cell.length_a   1.000
_cell.length_b   1.000
_cell.length_c   1.000
_cell.angle_alpha   90.00
_cell.angle_beta   90.00
_cell.angle_gamma   90.00
#
_symmetry.space_group_name_H-M   'P 1'
#
loop_
_entity.id
_entity.type
_entity.pdbx_description
1 polymer ?
#
loop_
_entity_poly.entity_id
_entity_poly.type
_entity_poly.pdbx_seq_one_letter_code
_entity_poly.pdbx_strand_id
1 'polypeptide(L)' 'MIIFKIFILITLVVTLASCIQAAELPEPRGNYPIGITYLSFTDQDRPEIFTSDPTDNREITVKAWYPAEPVENAKLA' A
#
# COMPACT_ATOMS: atom_id res chain seq x y z
N MET A 1 30.78 32.43 0.19
CA MET A 1 30.83 31.29 1.14
C MET A 1 29.45 30.70 1.45
N ILE A 2 28.39 31.51 1.64
CA ILE A 2 27.02 31.02 1.95
C ILE A 2 26.37 30.27 0.77
N ILE A 3 26.39 30.85 -0.44
CA ILE A 3 25.78 30.25 -1.64
C ILE A 3 26.38 28.87 -1.96
N PHE A 4 27.69 28.72 -1.78
CA PHE A 4 28.40 27.45 -1.98
C PHE A 4 27.94 26.37 -0.99
N LYS A 5 27.71 26.73 0.28
CA LYS A 5 27.18 25.81 1.30
C LYS A 5 25.73 25.40 1.00
N ILE A 6 24.91 26.34 0.52
CA ILE A 6 23.53 26.06 0.08
C ILE A 6 23.54 25.08 -1.08
N PHE A 7 24.43 25.29 -2.06
CA PHE A 7 24.56 24.37 -3.20
C PHE A 7 24.92 22.95 -2.75
N ILE A 8 25.93 22.80 -1.88
CA ILE A 8 26.30 21.51 -1.30
C ILE A 8 25.14 20.86 -0.54
N LEU A 9 24.43 21.65 0.28
CA LEU A 9 23.29 21.16 1.04
C LEU A 9 22.16 20.65 0.12
N ILE A 10 21.86 21.40 -0.95
CA ILE A 10 20.84 20.99 -1.92
C ILE A 10 21.26 19.70 -2.64
N THR A 11 22.51 19.59 -3.09
CA THR A 11 23.00 18.36 -3.73
C THR A 11 22.94 17.17 -2.78
N LEU A 12 23.30 17.36 -1.51
CA LEU A 12 23.23 16.30 -0.50
C LEU A 12 21.77 15.86 -0.24
N VAL A 13 20.84 16.80 -0.12
CA VAL A 13 19.42 16.48 0.09
C VAL A 13 18.84 15.72 -1.11
N VAL A 14 19.14 16.15 -2.33
CA VAL A 14 18.65 15.49 -3.56
C VAL A 14 19.19 14.06 -3.67
N THR A 15 20.49 13.87 -3.41
CA THR A 15 21.10 12.53 -3.48
C THR A 15 20.56 11.57 -2.42
N LEU A 16 20.34 12.06 -1.19
CA LEU A 16 19.72 11.26 -0.12
C LEU A 16 18.27 10.89 -0.46
N ALA A 17 17.49 11.81 -1.01
CA ALA A 17 16.11 11.55 -1.41
C ALA A 17 16.04 10.47 -2.52
N SER A 18 16.96 10.48 -3.48
CA SER A 18 17.03 9.48 -4.55
C SER A 18 17.47 8.08 -4.07
N CYS A 19 18.08 7.96 -2.89
CA CYS A 19 18.44 6.67 -2.31
C CYS A 19 17.26 5.96 -1.63
N ILE A 20 16.10 6.62 -1.51
CA ILE A 20 14.88 6.05 -0.94
C ILE A 20 14.12 5.34 -2.06
N GLN A 21 14.68 4.24 -2.58
CA GLN A 21 13.93 3.34 -3.45
C GLN A 21 12.90 2.60 -2.59
N ALA A 22 11.62 2.68 -2.92
CA ALA A 22 10.63 1.80 -2.32
C ALA A 22 10.99 0.34 -2.66
N ALA A 23 10.87 -0.56 -1.68
CA ALA A 23 11.05 -1.98 -1.96
C ALA A 23 9.97 -2.42 -2.95
N GLU A 24 10.38 -2.81 -4.16
CA GLU A 24 9.49 -3.45 -5.12
C GLU A 24 9.14 -4.85 -4.62
N LEU A 25 7.88 -5.25 -4.80
CA LEU A 25 7.49 -6.63 -4.55
C LEU A 25 8.13 -7.53 -5.62
N PRO A 26 8.54 -8.76 -5.26
CA PRO A 26 9.07 -9.69 -6.25
C PRO A 26 8.00 -10.01 -7.29
N GLU A 27 8.43 -10.19 -8.55
CA GLU A 27 7.52 -10.62 -9.61
C GLU A 27 6.82 -11.94 -9.22
N PRO A 28 5.50 -12.04 -9.43
CA PRO A 28 4.77 -13.28 -9.24
C PRO A 28 5.33 -14.39 -10.15
N ARG A 29 5.59 -15.57 -9.56
CA ARG A 29 6.10 -16.74 -10.32
C ARG A 29 5.00 -17.70 -10.79
N GLY A 30 3.73 -17.36 -10.56
CA GLY A 30 2.58 -18.19 -10.91
C GLY A 30 2.10 -18.00 -12.35
N ASN A 31 1.40 -18.99 -12.89
CA ASN A 31 0.89 -18.96 -14.27
C ASN A 31 -0.39 -18.14 -14.45
N TYR A 32 -0.97 -17.63 -13.36
CA TYR A 32 -2.22 -16.89 -13.38
C TYR A 32 -1.97 -15.41 -13.04
N PRO A 33 -2.65 -14.47 -13.70
CA PRO A 33 -2.65 -13.09 -13.26
C PRO A 33 -3.28 -12.99 -11.86
N ILE A 34 -2.91 -11.95 -11.12
CA ILE A 34 -3.41 -11.73 -9.76
C ILE A 34 -4.54 -10.71 -9.79
N GLY A 35 -5.73 -11.14 -9.41
CA GLY A 35 -6.86 -10.26 -9.09
C GLY A 35 -6.73 -9.70 -7.68
N ILE A 36 -7.22 -8.47 -7.48
CA ILE A 36 -7.29 -7.82 -6.17
C ILE A 36 -8.71 -7.35 -5.97
N THR A 37 -9.31 -7.71 -4.83
CA THR A 37 -10.59 -7.14 -4.39
C THR A 37 -10.49 -6.60 -2.97
N TYR A 38 -11.29 -5.58 -2.68
CA TYR A 38 -11.42 -5.00 -1.35
C TYR A 38 -12.83 -5.29 -0.85
N LEU A 39 -12.92 -5.87 0.34
CA LEU A 39 -14.16 -6.23 0.98
C LEU A 39 -14.20 -5.51 2.33
N SER A 40 -15.33 -4.90 2.67
CA SER A 40 -15.59 -4.39 4.02
C SER A 40 -16.67 -5.26 4.67
N PHE A 41 -16.40 -5.65 5.91
CA PHE A 41 -17.29 -6.45 6.72
C PHE A 41 -17.56 -5.74 8.05
N THR A 42 -18.82 -5.71 8.46
CA THR A 42 -19.20 -5.28 9.80
C THR A 42 -19.69 -6.48 10.59
N ASP A 43 -19.04 -6.74 11.72
CA ASP A 43 -19.43 -7.80 12.65
C ASP A 43 -20.44 -7.24 13.66
N GLN A 44 -21.71 -7.57 13.43
CA GLN A 44 -22.84 -7.07 14.24
C GLN A 44 -22.87 -7.67 15.65
N ASP A 45 -22.17 -8.79 15.89
CA ASP A 45 -22.21 -9.51 17.16
C ASP A 45 -21.15 -9.00 18.15
N ARG A 46 -20.18 -8.19 17.68
CA ARG A 46 -19.07 -7.70 18.51
C ARG A 46 -18.94 -6.17 18.49
N PRO A 47 -18.78 -5.53 19.67
CA PRO A 47 -18.53 -4.10 19.76
C PRO A 47 -17.11 -3.73 19.31
N GLU A 48 -16.93 -2.50 18.84
CA GLU A 48 -15.60 -1.93 18.56
C GLU A 48 -14.85 -1.61 19.86
N ILE A 49 -13.54 -1.90 19.89
CA ILE A 49 -12.67 -1.73 21.07
C ILE A 49 -11.75 -0.51 20.96
N PHE A 50 -11.66 0.09 19.77
CA PHE A 50 -10.79 1.25 19.49
C PHE A 50 -11.52 2.60 19.55
N THR A 51 -12.83 2.60 19.70
CA THR A 51 -13.66 3.80 19.82
C THR A 51 -14.34 3.85 21.19
N SER A 52 -14.79 5.04 21.59
CA SER A 52 -15.51 5.25 22.86
C SER A 52 -17.04 5.17 22.68
N ASP A 53 -17.53 4.93 21.46
CA ASP A 53 -18.95 4.83 21.17
C ASP A 53 -19.45 3.41 21.52
N PRO A 54 -20.36 3.26 22.50
CA PRO A 54 -20.85 1.95 22.91
C PRO A 54 -21.81 1.30 21.90
N THR A 55 -22.20 2.03 20.85
CA THR A 55 -23.08 1.55 19.78
C THR A 55 -22.31 1.14 18.53
N ASP A 56 -20.99 1.33 18.53
CA ASP A 56 -20.13 1.01 17.41
C ASP A 56 -19.79 -0.49 17.35
N ASN A 57 -19.79 -1.02 16.14
CA ASN A 57 -19.55 -2.43 15.84
C ASN A 57 -18.23 -2.60 15.11
N ARG A 58 -17.61 -3.76 15.29
CA ARG A 58 -16.31 -4.04 14.68
C ARG A 58 -16.39 -4.05 13.16
N GLU A 59 -15.61 -3.20 12.50
CA GLU A 59 -15.41 -3.23 11.05
C GLU A 59 -14.05 -3.87 10.68
N ILE A 60 -14.04 -4.66 9.61
CA ILE A 60 -12.86 -5.34 9.08
C ILE A 60 -12.81 -5.15 7.57
N THR A 61 -11.78 -4.46 7.09
CA THR A 61 -11.47 -4.37 5.66
C THR A 61 -10.44 -5.42 5.27
N VAL A 62 -10.78 -6.22 4.26
CA VAL A 62 -9.92 -7.26 3.71
C VAL A 62 -9.50 -6.88 2.30
N LYS A 63 -8.20 -6.95 2.02
CA LYS A 63 -7.66 -6.97 0.66
C LYS A 63 -7.36 -8.43 0.29
N ALA A 64 -8.11 -8.97 -0.65
CA ALA A 64 -7.94 -10.34 -1.11
C ALA A 64 -7.21 -10.38 -2.45
N TRP A 65 -6.17 -11.20 -2.53
CA TRP A 65 -5.46 -11.53 -3.77
C TRP A 65 -5.84 -12.94 -4.19
N TYR A 66 -6.16 -13.14 -5.46
CA TYR A 66 -6.61 -14.43 -5.99
C TYR A 66 -6.18 -14.63 -7.45
N PRO A 67 -6.02 -15.89 -7.92
CA PRO A 67 -5.82 -16.16 -9.34
C PRO A 67 -7.01 -15.63 -10.15
N ALA A 68 -6.74 -14.73 -11.09
CA ALA A 68 -7.75 -14.15 -11.96
C ALA A 68 -7.70 -14.76 -13.35
N GLU A 69 -8.77 -14.54 -14.12
CA GLU A 69 -8.75 -14.78 -15.55
C GLU A 69 -8.00 -13.65 -16.27
N PRO A 70 -7.31 -13.93 -17.38
CA PRO A 70 -6.74 -12.89 -18.22
C PRO A 70 -7.85 -11.97 -18.75
N VAL A 71 -7.76 -10.67 -18.46
CA VAL A 71 -8.63 -9.66 -19.05
C VAL A 71 -7.83 -8.79 -20.00
N GLU A 72 -8.48 -8.33 -21.08
CA GLU A 72 -7.84 -7.42 -22.03
C GLU A 72 -7.40 -6.15 -21.28
N ASN A 73 -6.13 -5.76 -21.42
CA ASN A 73 -5.47 -4.67 -20.68
C ASN A 73 -5.25 -4.92 -19.17
N ALA A 74 -5.26 -6.17 -18.70
CA ALA A 74 -4.76 -6.49 -17.37
C ALA A 74 -3.32 -5.99 -17.24
N LYS A 75 -3.08 -5.02 -16.35
CA LYS A 75 -1.71 -4.73 -15.92
C LYS A 75 -1.24 -5.93 -15.11
N LEU A 76 -0.28 -6.67 -15.65
CA LEU A 76 0.48 -7.62 -14.87
C LEU A 76 1.12 -6.83 -13.72
N ALA A 77 0.82 -7.26 -12.50
CA ALA A 77 1.39 -6.70 -11.30
C ALA A 77 2.88 -7.05 -11.20
#